data_AF-A0A800K096-F1
#
_entry.id   AF-A0A800K096-F1
#
_cell.length_a   1.000
_cell.length_b   1.000
_cell.length_c   1.000
_cell.angle_alpha   90.00
_cell.angle_beta   90.00
_cell.angle_gamma   90.00
#
_symmetry.space_group_name_H-M   'P 1'
#
loop_
_entity.id
_entity.type
_entity.pdbx_description
1 polymer ?
#
loop_
_entity_poly.entity_id
_entity_poly.type
_entity_poly.pdbx_seq_one_letter_code
_entity_poly.pdbx_strand_id
1 'polypeptide(L)'
;MSDRGALLDSVMDRVSEGALLLGLLIFYTRSATFDQTLIILAFIAFSGSMMVSYVRARAEGLGMKGTAGFATRPERVVLITVTLLISQPDWGLWILAVATPLSALYRFWAEWRSTDEAPGESK
;
A
#
# COMPACT_ATOMS: atom_id res chain seq x y z
N MET A 1 -9.11 23.19 -1.26
CA MET A 1 -7.78 22.71 -0.83
C MET A 1 -6.77 23.23 -1.84
N SER A 2 -5.61 23.74 -1.42
CA SER A 2 -4.58 24.16 -2.39
C SER A 2 -3.85 22.94 -2.94
N ASP A 3 -3.46 22.95 -4.21
CA ASP A 3 -2.76 21.82 -4.85
C ASP A 3 -1.46 21.44 -4.12
N ARG A 4 -0.77 22.45 -3.58
CA ARG A 4 0.42 22.27 -2.73
C ARG A 4 0.12 21.49 -1.46
N GLY A 5 -1.03 21.76 -0.82
CA GLY A 5 -1.46 21.05 0.37
C GLY A 5 -1.82 19.59 0.08
N ALA A 6 -2.52 19.34 -1.02
CA ALA A 6 -2.87 17.98 -1.45
C ALA A 6 -1.62 17.13 -1.76
N LEU A 7 -0.62 17.73 -2.43
CA LEU A 7 0.65 17.06 -2.68
C LEU A 7 1.35 16.69 -1.36
N LEU A 8 1.50 17.67 -0.45
CA LEU A 8 2.17 17.45 0.83
C LEU A 8 1.50 16.34 1.64
N ASP A 9 0.16 16.39 1.76
CA ASP A 9 -0.63 15.39 2.48
C ASP A 9 -0.39 13.98 1.92
N SER A 10 -0.44 13.83 0.59
CA SER A 10 -0.20 12.54 -0.07
C SER A 10 1.23 12.01 0.12
N VAL A 11 2.23 12.88 0.27
CA VAL A 11 3.62 12.47 0.52
C VAL A 11 3.80 12.11 1.99
N MET A 12 3.28 12.92 2.91
CA MET A 12 3.35 12.65 4.35
C MET A 12 2.61 11.37 4.72
N ASP A 13 1.51 11.06 4.02
CA ASP A 13 0.79 9.78 4.14
C ASP A 13 1.68 8.57 3.89
N ARG A 14 2.51 8.64 2.83
CA ARG A 14 3.45 7.56 2.45
C ARG A 14 4.59 7.43 3.46
N VAL A 15 5.11 8.58 3.92
CA VAL A 15 6.18 8.61 4.94
C VAL A 15 5.67 8.03 6.26
N SER A 16 4.45 8.39 6.68
CA SER A 16 3.82 7.88 7.89
C SER A 16 3.63 6.36 7.85
N GLU A 17 3.11 5.84 6.73
CA GLU A 17 2.95 4.39 6.55
C GLU A 17 4.30 3.65 6.53
N GLY A 18 5.31 4.21 5.87
CA GLY A 18 6.67 3.67 5.86
C GLY A 18 7.31 3.66 7.25
N ALA A 19 7.18 4.74 8.01
CA ALA A 19 7.70 4.81 9.38
C ALA A 19 7.05 3.77 10.30
N LEU A 20 5.74 3.53 10.17
CA LEU A 20 5.03 2.54 10.96
C LEU A 20 5.53 1.11 10.68
N LEU A 21 5.62 0.73 9.39
CA LEU A 21 6.06 -0.62 9.01
C LEU A 21 7.56 -0.83 9.30
N LEU A 22 8.39 0.20 9.14
CA LEU A 22 9.79 0.16 9.55
C LEU A 22 9.93 0.00 11.07
N GLY A 23 9.08 0.67 11.86
CA GLY A 23 9.04 0.50 13.31
C GLY A 23 8.74 -0.94 13.72
N LEU A 24 7.74 -1.57 13.09
CA LEU A 24 7.43 -3.00 13.28
C LEU A 24 8.60 -3.90 12.87
N LEU A 25 9.23 -3.63 11.73
CA LEU A 25 10.40 -4.37 11.28
C LEU A 25 11.52 -4.30 12.33
N ILE A 26 11.87 -3.09 12.79
CA ILE A 26 12.89 -2.90 13.83
C ILE A 26 12.49 -3.60 15.13
N PHE A 27 11.22 -3.53 15.52
CA PHE A 27 10.71 -4.24 16.69
C PHE A 27 10.98 -5.74 16.61
N TYR A 28 10.65 -6.41 15.49
CA TYR A 28 10.90 -7.85 15.34
C TYR A 28 12.39 -8.19 15.26
N THR A 29 13.24 -7.32 14.69
CA THR A 29 14.69 -7.53 14.69
C THR A 29 15.31 -7.49 16.09
N ARG A 30 14.72 -6.74 17.02
CA ARG A 30 15.21 -6.57 18.40
C ARG A 30 14.47 -7.44 19.41
N SER A 31 13.40 -8.10 18.99
CA SER A 31 12.63 -9.00 19.84
C SER A 31 13.47 -10.21 20.26
N ALA A 32 13.21 -10.73 21.46
CA ALA A 32 13.94 -11.87 22.02
C ALA A 32 13.83 -13.15 21.16
N THR A 33 12.83 -13.22 20.28
CA THR A 33 12.48 -14.38 19.48
C THR A 33 12.66 -14.11 17.98
N PHE A 34 13.65 -13.28 17.60
CA PHE A 34 13.99 -12.90 16.22
C PHE A 34 13.19 -13.66 15.15
N ASP A 35 12.08 -13.06 14.71
CA ASP A 35 11.19 -13.72 13.77
C ASP A 35 11.47 -13.18 12.36
N GLN A 36 12.31 -13.93 11.63
CA GLN A 36 12.66 -13.63 10.25
C GLN A 36 11.44 -13.54 9.34
N THR A 37 10.38 -14.29 9.63
CA THR A 37 9.15 -14.29 8.83
C THR A 37 8.45 -12.95 8.94
N LEU A 38 8.25 -12.44 10.16
CA LEU A 38 7.57 -11.16 10.39
C LEU A 38 8.36 -9.97 9.83
N ILE A 39 9.70 -10.04 9.85
CA ILE A 39 10.57 -9.06 9.20
C ILE A 39 10.34 -9.03 7.69
N ILE A 40 10.32 -10.20 7.05
CA ILE A 40 10.06 -10.31 5.60
C ILE A 40 8.64 -9.81 5.27
N LEU A 41 7.64 -10.17 6.08
CA LEU A 41 6.26 -9.72 5.88
C LEU A 41 6.12 -8.20 6.03
N ALA A 42 6.81 -7.58 6.99
CA ALA A 42 6.82 -6.12 7.12
C ALA A 42 7.39 -5.42 5.88
N PHE A 43 8.47 -5.98 5.30
CA PHE A 43 9.04 -5.45 4.06
C PHE A 43 8.12 -5.65 2.85
N ILE A 44 7.48 -6.82 2.74
CA ILE A 44 6.50 -7.09 1.67
C ILE A 44 5.29 -6.15 1.79
N ALA A 45 4.75 -5.98 2.99
CA ALA A 45 3.64 -5.08 3.26
C ALA A 45 3.96 -3.64 2.87
N PHE A 46 5.18 -3.16 3.19
CA PHE A 46 5.68 -1.83 2.82
C PHE A 46 5.83 -1.69 1.31
N SER A 47 6.48 -2.65 0.66
CA SER A 47 6.66 -2.62 -0.79
C SER A 47 5.32 -2.64 -1.53
N GLY A 48 4.36 -3.45 -1.06
CA GLY A 48 3.02 -3.52 -1.61
C GLY A 48 2.22 -2.23 -1.40
N SER A 49 2.31 -1.57 -0.25
CA SER A 49 1.61 -0.30 -0.01
C SER A 49 2.13 0.84 -0.91
N MET A 50 3.44 0.84 -1.17
CA MET A 50 4.06 1.74 -2.14
C MET A 50 3.58 1.42 -3.56
N MET A 51 3.51 0.14 -3.95
CA MET A 51 3.05 -0.25 -5.28
C MET A 51 1.58 0.11 -5.53
N VAL A 52 0.68 -0.08 -4.55
CA VAL A 52 -0.72 0.37 -4.63
C VAL A 52 -0.80 1.87 -4.95
N SER A 53 0.02 2.65 -4.25
CA SER A 53 0.06 4.10 -4.42
C SER A 53 0.66 4.51 -5.77
N TYR A 54 1.69 3.79 -6.24
CA TYR A 54 2.37 4.06 -7.50
C TYR A 54 1.50 3.72 -8.71
N VAL A 55 0.88 2.53 -8.73
CA VAL A 55 -0.01 2.10 -9.83
C VAL A 55 -1.13 3.11 -10.02
N ARG A 56 -1.75 3.56 -8.92
CA ARG A 56 -2.79 4.60 -8.98
C ARG A 56 -2.27 5.91 -9.55
N ALA A 57 -1.15 6.43 -9.03
CA ALA A 57 -0.58 7.69 -9.50
C ALA A 57 -0.15 7.61 -10.97
N ARG A 58 0.37 6.45 -11.41
CA ARG A 58 0.76 6.22 -12.80
C ARG A 58 -0.46 6.17 -13.72
N ALA A 59 -1.52 5.50 -13.32
CA ALA A 59 -2.78 5.46 -14.07
C ALA A 59 -3.39 6.86 -14.22
N GLU A 60 -3.49 7.61 -13.12
CA GLU A 60 -3.95 9.01 -13.14
C GLU A 60 -3.08 9.90 -14.05
N GLY A 61 -1.75 9.69 -14.02
CA GLY A 61 -0.81 10.38 -14.91
C GLY A 61 -0.91 9.99 -16.39
N LEU A 62 -1.56 8.86 -16.72
CA LEU A 62 -1.90 8.45 -18.09
C LEU A 62 -3.30 8.90 -18.50
N GLY A 63 -4.00 9.70 -17.67
CA GLY A 63 -5.36 10.17 -17.93
C GLY A 63 -6.46 9.18 -17.56
N MET A 64 -6.11 8.07 -16.90
CA MET A 64 -7.08 7.08 -16.41
C MET A 64 -7.68 7.54 -15.07
N LYS A 65 -8.89 7.06 -14.75
CA LYS A 65 -9.57 7.44 -13.50
C LYS A 65 -8.98 6.81 -12.24
N GLY A 66 -8.14 5.78 -12.38
CA GLY A 66 -7.55 5.06 -11.26
C GLY A 66 -8.56 4.15 -10.55
N THR A 67 -8.46 2.86 -10.78
CA THR A 67 -9.37 1.82 -10.29
C THR A 67 -9.31 1.75 -8.77
N ALA A 68 -10.48 1.79 -8.12
CA ALA A 68 -10.60 1.48 -6.71
C ALA A 68 -10.39 -0.03 -6.52
N GLY A 69 -9.40 -0.40 -5.70
CA GLY A 69 -9.15 -1.78 -5.28
C GLY A 69 -9.17 -1.87 -3.76
N PHE A 70 -9.19 -3.10 -3.24
CA PHE A 70 -9.09 -3.41 -1.81
C PHE A 70 -7.74 -3.00 -1.21
N ALA A 71 -7.55 -3.12 0.10
CA ALA A 71 -6.37 -2.64 0.82
C ALA A 71 -6.09 -1.16 0.55
N THR A 72 -7.14 -0.34 0.56
CA THR A 72 -6.99 1.12 0.47
C THR A 72 -6.27 1.67 1.70
N ARG A 73 -5.72 2.89 1.63
CA ARG A 73 -4.99 3.49 2.76
C ARG A 73 -5.82 3.46 4.07
N PRO A 74 -7.10 3.88 4.09
CA PRO A 74 -7.92 3.78 5.31
C PRO A 74 -8.01 2.36 5.85
N GLU A 75 -8.25 1.37 4.99
CA GLU A 75 -8.34 -0.05 5.40
C GLU A 75 -7.03 -0.54 6.02
N ARG A 76 -5.87 -0.20 5.43
CA ARG A 76 -4.56 -0.60 5.94
C ARG A 76 -4.25 0.03 7.30
N VAL A 77 -4.54 1.32 7.44
CA VAL A 77 -4.33 2.06 8.70
C VAL A 77 -5.24 1.48 9.79
N VAL A 78 -6.53 1.30 9.51
CA VAL A 78 -7.46 0.71 10.49
C VAL A 78 -7.01 -0.69 10.89
N LEU A 79 -6.66 -1.53 9.92
CA LEU A 79 -6.20 -2.90 10.18
C LEU A 79 -4.99 -2.92 11.12
N ILE A 80 -3.94 -2.16 10.80
CA ILE A 80 -2.71 -2.18 11.60
C ILE A 80 -2.90 -1.52 12.97
N THR A 81 -3.72 -0.47 13.05
CA THR A 81 -4.06 0.15 14.34
C THR A 81 -4.83 -0.82 15.23
N VAL A 82 -5.84 -1.51 14.70
CA VAL A 82 -6.62 -2.49 15.48
C VAL A 82 -5.75 -3.64 15.96
N THR A 83 -4.91 -4.21 15.09
CA THR A 83 -4.05 -5.33 15.46
C THR A 83 -3.00 -4.93 16.49
N LEU A 84 -2.47 -3.71 16.42
CA LEU A 84 -1.60 -3.15 17.46
C LEU A 84 -2.32 -2.97 18.80
N LEU A 85 -3.54 -2.43 18.80
CA LEU A 85 -4.31 -2.18 20.03
C LEU A 85 -4.63 -3.48 20.79
N ILE A 86 -4.90 -4.57 20.08
CA ILE A 86 -5.16 -5.88 20.70
C ILE A 86 -3.88 -6.70 20.94
N SER A 87 -2.69 -6.10 20.76
CA SER A 87 -1.39 -6.76 20.92
C SER A 87 -1.20 -7.98 20.02
N GLN A 88 -1.75 -7.94 18.81
CA GLN A 88 -1.65 -8.98 17.78
C GLN A 88 -1.11 -8.45 16.44
N PRO A 89 0.02 -7.70 16.41
CA PRO A 89 0.55 -7.09 15.19
C PRO A 89 0.89 -8.09 14.07
N ASP A 90 1.24 -9.33 14.43
CA ASP A 90 1.58 -10.44 13.53
C ASP A 90 0.46 -10.69 12.51
N TRP A 91 -0.79 -10.77 12.98
CA TRP A 91 -1.97 -10.97 12.13
C TRP A 91 -2.16 -9.81 11.15
N GLY A 92 -1.94 -8.58 11.62
CA GLY A 92 -1.98 -7.39 10.78
C GLY A 92 -0.93 -7.45 9.67
N LEU A 93 0.30 -7.87 10.00
CA LEU A 93 1.38 -8.02 9.01
C LEU A 93 1.08 -9.11 7.98
N TRP A 94 0.57 -10.27 8.40
CA TRP A 94 0.18 -11.34 7.48
C TRP A 94 -0.88 -10.85 6.49
N ILE A 95 -1.94 -10.19 7.00
CA ILE A 95 -3.01 -9.68 6.15
C ILE A 95 -2.48 -8.60 5.22
N LEU A 96 -1.69 -7.64 5.71
CA LEU A 96 -1.14 -6.58 4.87
C LEU A 96 -0.17 -7.10 3.80
N ALA A 97 0.74 -8.00 4.16
CA ALA A 97 1.73 -8.57 3.26
C ALA A 97 1.09 -9.34 2.10
N VAL A 98 -0.12 -9.87 2.29
CA VAL A 98 -0.89 -10.53 1.22
C VAL A 98 -1.79 -9.53 0.50
N ALA A 99 -2.53 -8.70 1.24
CA ALA A 99 -3.54 -7.82 0.66
C ALA A 99 -2.94 -6.68 -0.17
N THR A 100 -1.79 -6.12 0.23
CA THR A 100 -1.21 -4.98 -0.50
C THR A 100 -0.60 -5.36 -1.85
N PRO A 101 0.17 -6.46 -2.01
CA PRO A 101 0.63 -6.87 -3.33
C PRO A 101 -0.51 -7.35 -4.22
N LEU A 102 -1.50 -8.07 -3.68
CA LEU A 102 -2.66 -8.50 -4.46
C LEU A 102 -3.49 -7.30 -4.95
N SER A 103 -3.68 -6.28 -4.11
CA SER A 103 -4.37 -5.05 -4.51
C SER A 103 -3.62 -4.31 -5.61
N ALA A 104 -2.28 -4.22 -5.48
CA ALA A 104 -1.44 -3.62 -6.49
C ALA A 104 -1.54 -4.35 -7.84
N LEU A 105 -1.49 -5.69 -7.82
CA LEU A 105 -1.63 -6.52 -9.02
C LEU A 105 -3.02 -6.39 -9.65
N TYR A 106 -4.09 -6.41 -8.83
CA TYR A 106 -5.45 -6.21 -9.30
C TYR A 106 -5.61 -4.86 -10.00
N ARG A 107 -5.14 -3.77 -9.36
CA ARG A 107 -5.17 -2.42 -9.95
C ARG A 107 -4.37 -2.38 -11.24
N PHE A 108 -3.15 -2.91 -11.24
CA PHE A 108 -2.30 -2.92 -12.43
C PHE A 108 -2.98 -3.65 -13.60
N TRP A 109 -3.54 -4.83 -13.34
CA TRP A 109 -4.23 -5.61 -14.36
C TRP A 109 -5.49 -4.91 -14.88
N ALA A 110 -6.27 -4.28 -14.01
CA ALA A 110 -7.44 -3.51 -14.39
C ALA A 110 -7.08 -2.33 -15.31
N GLU A 111 -6.04 -1.57 -14.96
CA GLU A 111 -5.58 -0.45 -15.78
C GLU A 111 -4.96 -0.92 -17.10
N TRP A 112 -4.15 -2.00 -17.07
CA TRP A 112 -3.56 -2.59 -18.28
C TRP A 112 -4.64 -3.05 -19.28
N ARG A 113 -5.72 -3.66 -18.80
CA ARG A 113 -6.80 -4.07 -19.68
C ARG A 113 -7.55 -2.86 -20.27
N SER A 114 -7.69 -1.78 -19.48
CA SER A 114 -8.33 -0.56 -19.95
C SER A 114 -7.55 0.16 -21.05
N THR A 115 -6.21 -0.01 -21.10
CA THR A 115 -5.42 0.51 -22.23
C THR A 115 -5.68 -0.23 -23.52
N ASP A 116 -5.97 -1.53 -23.45
CA ASP A 116 -6.22 -2.36 -24.64
C ASP A 116 -7.66 -2.18 -25.18
N GLU A 117 -8.60 -1.78 -24.31
CA GLU A 117 -10.02 -1.60 -24.66
C GLU A 117 -10.35 -0.18 -25.17
N ALA A 118 -9.44 0.79 -25.06
CA ALA A 118 -9.63 2.09 -25.69
C ALA A 118 -9.62 1.92 -27.22
N PRO A 119 -10.76 2.11 -27.93
CA PRO A 119 -10.73 2.19 -29.38
C PRO A 119 -9.80 3.36 -29.71
N GLY A 120 -8.87 3.17 -30.64
CA GLY A 120 -8.01 4.26 -31.07
C GLY A 120 -8.81 5.49 -31.49
N GLU A 121 -8.91 6.48 -30.61
CA GLU A 121 -9.10 7.89 -30.97
C GLU A 121 -7.69 8.44 -31.16
N SER A 122 -7.17 8.32 -32.39
CA SER A 122 -7.25 9.34 -33.44
C SER A 122 -6.34 10.54 -33.15
N LYS A 123 -5.21 10.53 -33.86
CA LYS A 123 -4.34 11.67 -34.25
C LYS A 123 -4.12 12.80 -33.25
#